data_AF-A0A0K8S5D5-F1
#
_entry.id   AF-A0A0K8S5D5-F1
#
_cell.length_a   1.000
_cell.length_b   1.000
_cell.length_c   1.000
_cell.angle_alpha   90.00
_cell.angle_beta   90.00
_cell.angle_gamma   90.00
#
_symmetry.space_group_name_H-M   'P 1'
#
loop_
_entity.id
_entity.type
_entity.pdbx_description
1 polymer ?
#
loop_
_entity_poly.entity_id
_entity_poly.type
_entity_poly.pdbx_seq_one_letter_code
_entity_poly.pdbx_strand_id
1 'polypeptide(L)'
;MNSDSLDQQLLQQFSCLGTTDKDELIKQLQVLVGNNLSYTTAHFFLDMNNWNLQAAVGAYFDFDNPAKLPSMALVDGEITNDALNLPPSTSVMKKLILWNNGDEPWPDNCALIFAGGDVMGDQRKTLFGSS
;
A
#
# COMPACT_ATOMS: atom_id res chain seq x y z
N MET A 1 28.33 13.41 -0.59
CA MET A 1 27.28 12.41 -0.85
C MET A 1 26.73 12.70 -2.24
N ASN A 2 27.30 12.09 -3.28
CA ASN A 2 26.86 12.20 -4.69
C ASN A 2 27.49 11.11 -5.59
N SER A 3 28.28 10.18 -5.03
CA SER A 3 28.89 9.08 -5.78
C SER A 3 27.86 8.02 -6.18
N ASP A 4 26.95 7.64 -5.28
CA ASP A 4 25.97 6.58 -5.53
C ASP A 4 24.99 6.91 -6.68
N SER A 5 24.61 8.18 -6.82
CA SER A 5 23.74 8.63 -7.91
C SER A 5 24.47 8.61 -9.27
N LEU A 6 25.75 8.98 -9.29
CA LEU A 6 26.55 9.00 -10.52
C LEU A 6 26.89 7.57 -10.96
N ASP A 7 27.22 6.70 -10.01
CA ASP A 7 27.45 5.27 -10.26
C ASP A 7 26.17 4.60 -10.76
N GLN A 8 25.00 4.91 -10.19
CA GLN A 8 23.71 4.42 -10.70
C GLN A 8 23.41 4.89 -12.13
N GLN A 9 23.69 6.15 -12.45
CA GLN A 9 23.53 6.68 -13.81
C GLN A 9 24.50 6.04 -14.81
N LEU A 10 25.76 5.81 -14.40
CA LEU A 10 26.74 5.12 -15.23
C LEU A 10 26.38 3.64 -15.43
N LEU A 11 25.98 2.93 -14.38
CA LEU A 11 25.46 1.56 -14.45
C LEU A 11 24.25 1.46 -15.39
N GLN A 12 23.35 2.45 -15.35
CA GLN A 12 22.21 2.53 -16.26
C GLN A 12 22.64 2.77 -17.71
N GLN A 13 23.63 3.63 -17.95
CA GLN A 13 24.21 3.83 -19.29
C GLN A 13 24.96 2.58 -19.79
N PHE A 14 25.63 1.84 -18.90
CA PHE A 14 26.29 0.57 -19.23
C PHE A 14 25.29 -0.56 -19.48
N SER A 15 24.12 -0.57 -18.81
CA SER A 15 23.08 -1.56 -19.12
C SER A 15 22.50 -1.38 -20.53
N CYS A 16 22.47 -0.14 -21.05
CA CYS A 16 22.09 0.14 -22.44
C CYS A 16 23.16 -0.29 -23.47
N LEU A 17 24.40 -0.55 -23.03
CA LEU A 17 25.51 -1.02 -23.87
C LEU A 17 25.66 -2.54 -23.85
N GLY A 18 24.88 -3.23 -23.02
CA GLY A 18 24.78 -4.69 -23.04
C GLY A 18 24.08 -5.15 -24.31
N THR A 19 24.79 -5.88 -25.16
CA THR A 19 24.25 -6.61 -26.33
C THR A 19 23.42 -7.81 -25.87
N THR A 20 22.52 -7.63 -24.92
CA THR A 20 21.58 -8.67 -24.51
C THR A 20 20.43 -8.65 -25.50
N ASP A 21 20.28 -9.76 -26.21
CA ASP A 21 19.21 -9.95 -27.17
C ASP A 21 17.85 -9.67 -26.52
N LYS A 22 17.04 -8.83 -27.17
CA LYS A 22 15.74 -8.39 -26.64
C LYS A 22 14.79 -9.57 -26.43
N ASP A 23 14.86 -10.59 -27.27
CA ASP A 23 14.04 -11.79 -27.10
C ASP A 23 14.51 -12.65 -25.93
N GLU A 24 15.81 -12.62 -25.61
CA GLU A 24 16.33 -13.27 -24.41
C GLU A 24 15.88 -12.57 -23.11
N LEU A 25 15.87 -11.23 -23.09
CA LEU A 25 15.31 -10.46 -21.96
C LEU A 25 13.83 -10.75 -21.74
N ILE A 26 13.06 -10.87 -22.83
CA ILE A 26 11.64 -11.22 -22.77
C ILE A 26 11.46 -12.61 -22.17
N LYS A 27 12.22 -13.61 -22.62
CA LYS A 27 12.18 -14.96 -22.03
C LYS A 27 12.55 -14.96 -20.55
N GLN A 28 13.59 -14.22 -20.17
CA GLN A 28 14.01 -14.13 -18.76
C GLN A 28 12.93 -13.49 -17.89
N LEU A 29 12.30 -12.40 -18.35
CA LEU A 29 11.18 -11.78 -17.63
C LEU A 29 10.02 -12.77 -17.46
N GLN A 30 9.66 -13.50 -18.52
CA GLN A 30 8.61 -14.52 -18.47
C GLN A 30 8.94 -15.65 -17.50
N VAL A 31 10.21 -16.07 -17.42
CA VAL A 31 10.67 -17.09 -16.46
C VAL A 31 10.63 -16.58 -15.02
N LEU A 32 11.04 -15.34 -14.78
CA LEU A 32 11.08 -14.73 -13.44
C LEU A 32 9.68 -14.43 -12.88
N VAL A 33 8.77 -13.96 -13.74
CA VAL A 33 7.38 -13.64 -13.37
C VAL A 33 6.51 -14.90 -13.30
N GLY A 34 6.80 -15.92 -14.12
CA GLY A 34 6.07 -17.17 -14.17
C GLY A 34 5.05 -17.27 -15.31
N ASN A 35 4.53 -18.49 -15.49
CA ASN A 35 3.96 -19.07 -16.72
C ASN A 35 2.71 -18.41 -17.36
N ASN A 36 2.32 -17.19 -17.01
CA ASN A 36 1.19 -16.48 -17.62
C ASN A 36 1.55 -15.10 -18.22
N LEU A 37 2.82 -14.68 -18.17
CA LEU A 37 3.21 -13.41 -18.79
C LEU A 37 3.30 -13.54 -20.31
N SER A 38 2.37 -12.90 -21.03
CA SER A 38 2.38 -12.89 -22.50
C SER A 38 3.62 -12.16 -23.05
N TYR A 39 4.07 -12.53 -24.26
CA TYR A 39 5.20 -11.88 -24.93
C TYR A 39 4.97 -10.37 -25.06
N THR A 40 3.76 -9.95 -25.40
CA THR A 40 3.40 -8.54 -25.56
C THR A 40 3.48 -7.77 -24.23
N THR A 41 3.02 -8.37 -23.14
CA THR A 41 3.13 -7.78 -21.79
C THR A 41 4.59 -7.66 -21.35
N ALA A 42 5.39 -8.73 -21.54
CA ALA A 42 6.81 -8.73 -21.21
C ALA A 42 7.59 -7.66 -21.99
N HIS A 43 7.33 -7.56 -23.30
CA HIS A 43 7.93 -6.52 -24.15
C HIS A 43 7.53 -5.12 -23.67
N PHE A 44 6.26 -4.89 -23.32
CA PHE A 44 5.79 -3.59 -22.83
C PHE A 44 6.51 -3.16 -21.55
N PHE A 45 6.61 -4.04 -20.54
CA PHE A 45 7.28 -3.71 -19.27
C PHE A 45 8.78 -3.48 -19.46
N LEU A 46 9.44 -4.25 -20.34
CA LEU A 46 10.84 -4.01 -20.67
C LEU A 46 11.03 -2.67 -21.38
N ASP A 47 10.19 -2.36 -22.37
CA ASP A 47 10.29 -1.09 -23.12
C ASP A 47 10.06 0.13 -22.21
N MET A 48 9.06 0.07 -21.31
CA MET A 48 8.79 1.10 -20.31
C MET A 48 9.96 1.32 -19.33
N ASN A 49 10.74 0.26 -19.06
CA ASN A 49 11.86 0.29 -18.13
C ASN A 49 13.23 0.36 -18.83
N ASN A 50 13.30 0.90 -20.06
CA ASN A 50 14.53 1.04 -20.84
C ASN A 50 15.30 -0.28 -21.00
N TRP A 51 14.59 -1.39 -21.17
CA TRP A 51 15.12 -2.75 -21.29
C TRP A 51 15.92 -3.23 -20.07
N ASN A 52 15.72 -2.61 -18.91
CA ASN A 52 16.26 -3.08 -17.64
C ASN A 52 15.36 -4.18 -17.06
N LEU A 53 15.86 -5.42 -17.06
CA LEU A 53 15.12 -6.59 -16.57
C LEU A 53 14.67 -6.44 -15.11
N GLN A 54 15.57 -5.98 -14.22
CA GLN A 54 15.27 -5.87 -12.80
C GLN A 54 14.17 -4.84 -12.52
N ALA A 55 14.24 -3.69 -13.19
CA ALA A 55 13.21 -2.65 -13.09
C ALA A 55 11.87 -3.12 -13.68
N ALA A 56 11.90 -3.85 -14.81
CA ALA A 56 10.70 -4.43 -15.41
C ALA A 56 10.02 -5.48 -14.51
N VAL A 57 10.80 -6.34 -13.85
CA VAL A 57 10.28 -7.32 -12.87
C VAL A 57 9.61 -6.61 -11.70
N GLY A 58 10.27 -5.59 -11.12
CA GLY A 58 9.68 -4.79 -10.04
C GLY A 58 8.38 -4.11 -10.46
N ALA A 59 8.39 -3.43 -11.61
CA ALA A 59 7.21 -2.76 -12.15
C ALA A 59 6.05 -3.73 -12.44
N TYR A 60 6.33 -4.96 -12.88
CA TYR A 60 5.32 -5.99 -13.05
C TYR A 60 4.65 -6.36 -11.72
N PHE A 61 5.43 -6.64 -10.67
CA PHE A 61 4.86 -7.04 -9.37
C PHE A 61 4.14 -5.90 -8.66
N ASP A 62 4.62 -4.66 -8.80
CA ASP A 62 3.92 -3.48 -8.29
C ASP A 62 2.55 -3.29 -8.97
N PHE A 63 2.43 -3.66 -10.24
CA PHE A 63 1.18 -3.61 -11.00
C PHE A 63 0.26 -4.81 -10.71
N ASP A 64 0.79 -6.03 -10.67
CA ASP A 64 0.02 -7.28 -10.52
C ASP A 64 -0.46 -7.49 -9.08
N ASN A 65 0.26 -6.92 -8.10
CA ASN A 65 -0.10 -6.99 -6.69
C ASN A 65 -0.07 -5.59 -6.05
N PRO A 66 -1.00 -4.69 -6.41
CA PRO A 66 -1.09 -3.40 -5.77
C PRO A 66 -1.32 -3.62 -4.28
N ALA A 67 -0.58 -2.91 -3.43
CA ALA A 67 -0.78 -2.97 -1.99
C ALA A 67 -2.25 -2.69 -1.66
N LYS A 68 -2.97 -3.70 -1.19
CA LYS A 68 -4.39 -3.56 -0.89
C LYS A 68 -4.55 -2.60 0.28
N LEU A 69 -5.39 -1.59 0.09
CA LEU A 69 -5.64 -0.60 1.12
C LEU A 69 -6.62 -1.18 2.15
N PRO A 70 -6.38 -0.95 3.45
CA PRO A 70 -7.36 -1.31 4.46
C PRO A 70 -8.63 -0.48 4.27
N SER A 71 -9.79 -1.08 4.55
CA SER A 71 -11.09 -0.41 4.41
C SER A 71 -11.88 -0.48 5.71
N MET A 72 -12.69 0.54 5.99
CA MET A 72 -13.49 0.64 7.21
C MET A 72 -14.83 1.30 6.90
N ALA A 73 -15.91 0.71 7.41
CA ALA A 73 -17.25 1.27 7.39
C ALA A 73 -17.79 1.43 8.82
N LEU A 74 -18.49 2.53 9.09
CA LEU A 74 -19.25 2.71 10.32
C LEU A 74 -20.56 1.95 10.20
N VAL A 75 -20.76 0.94 11.05
CA VAL A 75 -22.02 0.19 11.12
C VAL A 75 -22.99 0.88 12.05
N ASP A 76 -22.50 1.29 13.21
CA ASP A 76 -23.31 1.94 14.22
C ASP A 76 -22.47 2.87 15.10
N GLY A 77 -23.10 3.97 15.52
CA GLY A 77 -22.48 5.05 16.28
C GLY A 77 -23.38 5.51 17.40
N GLU A 78 -23.61 4.65 18.39
CA GLU A 78 -24.37 5.03 19.57
C GLU A 78 -23.56 5.94 20.50
N ILE A 79 -24.12 7.10 20.81
CA ILE A 79 -23.74 7.85 22.00
C ILE A 79 -24.61 7.31 23.12
N THR A 80 -23.99 6.77 24.17
CA THR A 80 -24.71 6.05 25.24
C THR A 80 -25.66 6.95 26.05
N ASN A 81 -25.71 8.25 25.78
CA ASN A 81 -26.64 9.20 26.40
C ASN A 81 -27.10 10.23 25.36
N ASP A 82 -28.31 10.76 25.51
CA ASP A 82 -28.87 11.84 24.69
C ASP A 82 -27.96 13.09 24.77
N ALA A 83 -27.00 13.18 23.84
CA ALA A 83 -25.83 14.04 23.94
C ALA A 83 -26.16 15.54 23.87
N LEU A 84 -27.40 15.87 23.55
CA LEU A 84 -27.87 17.24 23.35
C LEU A 84 -28.21 17.96 24.67
N ASN A 85 -28.35 17.25 25.80
CA ASN A 85 -28.76 17.83 27.08
C ASN A 85 -27.95 17.30 28.28
N LEU A 86 -26.62 17.27 28.16
CA LEU A 86 -25.76 16.84 29.27
C LEU A 86 -25.33 18.02 30.14
N PRO A 87 -25.44 17.92 31.49
CA PRO A 87 -24.86 18.90 32.40
C PRO A 87 -23.34 19.03 32.22
N PRO A 88 -22.74 20.17 32.58
CA PRO A 88 -21.29 20.33 32.58
C PRO A 88 -20.59 19.25 33.40
N SER A 89 -19.42 18.80 32.93
CA SER A 89 -18.60 17.76 33.59
C SER A 89 -19.24 16.37 33.66
N THR A 90 -20.19 16.06 32.77
CA THR A 90 -20.75 14.70 32.66
C THR A 90 -19.79 13.78 31.91
N SER A 91 -19.51 12.59 32.49
CA SER A 91 -18.72 11.56 31.81
C SER A 91 -19.55 10.90 30.71
N VAL A 92 -19.02 10.86 29.48
CA VAL A 92 -19.69 10.26 28.33
C VAL A 92 -18.84 9.14 27.75
N MET A 93 -19.47 8.01 27.44
CA MET A 93 -18.88 6.94 26.64
C MET A 93 -19.47 6.99 25.23
N LYS A 94 -18.61 7.03 24.22
CA LYS A 94 -18.99 6.87 22.82
C LYS A 94 -18.58 5.47 22.36
N LYS A 95 -19.53 4.69 21.88
CA LYS A 95 -19.27 3.38 21.30
C LYS A 95 -19.40 3.48 19.79
N LEU A 96 -18.41 2.94 19.07
CA LEU A 96 -18.43 2.85 17.61
C LEU A 96 -18.34 1.38 17.22
N ILE A 97 -19.26 0.92 16.40
CA ILE A 97 -19.20 -0.40 15.77
C ILE A 97 -18.69 -0.19 14.36
N LEU A 98 -17.50 -0.71 14.11
CA LEU A 98 -16.79 -0.57 12.85
C LEU A 98 -16.70 -1.93 12.18
N TRP A 99 -16.90 -1.95 10.87
CA TRP A 99 -16.79 -3.14 10.05
C TRP A 99 -15.65 -2.98 9.05
N ASN A 100 -14.82 -4.02 8.95
CA ASN A 100 -13.88 -4.16 7.87
C ASN A 100 -14.62 -4.68 6.63
N ASN A 101 -14.92 -3.78 5.71
CA ASN A 101 -15.55 -4.08 4.42
C ASN A 101 -14.53 -4.25 3.28
N GLY A 102 -13.25 -4.43 3.62
CA GLY A 102 -12.19 -4.75 2.66
C GLY A 102 -12.01 -6.25 2.47
N ASP A 103 -11.17 -6.62 1.50
CA ASP A 103 -10.90 -8.03 1.16
C ASP A 103 -9.87 -8.69 2.09
N GLU A 104 -9.19 -7.91 2.94
CA GLU A 104 -8.13 -8.36 3.85
C GLU A 104 -8.37 -7.84 5.27
N PRO A 105 -7.91 -8.56 6.32
CA PRO A 105 -7.99 -8.09 7.70
C PRO A 105 -7.23 -6.77 7.89
N TRP A 106 -7.63 -5.98 8.89
CA TRP A 106 -6.87 -4.77 9.23
C TRP A 106 -5.44 -5.14 9.64
N PRO A 107 -4.44 -4.33 9.24
CA PRO A 107 -3.06 -4.56 9.64
C PRO A 107 -2.88 -4.55 11.16
N ASP A 108 -1.85 -5.24 11.63
CA ASP A 108 -1.45 -5.20 13.03
C ASP A 108 -1.22 -3.76 13.50
N ASN A 109 -1.58 -3.49 14.77
CA ASN A 109 -1.49 -2.17 15.40
C ASN A 109 -2.40 -1.08 14.79
N CYS A 110 -3.38 -1.46 13.97
CA CYS A 110 -4.44 -0.54 13.53
C CYS A 110 -5.20 0.02 14.73
N ALA A 111 -5.51 1.32 14.69
CA ALA A 111 -6.20 1.98 15.79
C ALA A 111 -6.97 3.21 15.33
N LEU A 112 -7.95 3.59 16.16
CA LEU A 112 -8.60 4.88 16.06
C LEU A 112 -7.73 5.98 16.65
N ILE A 113 -7.54 7.05 15.88
CA ILE A 113 -6.84 8.26 16.29
C ILE A 113 -7.77 9.46 16.17
N PHE A 114 -7.59 10.42 17.06
CA PHE A 114 -8.28 11.70 16.97
C PHE A 114 -7.70 12.52 15.82
N ALA A 115 -8.53 12.83 14.81
CA ALA A 115 -8.09 13.55 13.62
C ALA A 115 -8.32 15.08 13.70
N GLY A 116 -9.21 15.56 14.57
CA GLY A 116 -9.50 16.99 14.72
C GLY A 116 -10.81 17.29 15.49
N GLY A 117 -10.99 18.56 15.86
CA GLY A 117 -12.12 19.04 16.68
C GLY A 117 -11.71 19.43 18.10
N ASP A 118 -12.69 19.57 19.00
CA ASP A 118 -12.43 19.79 20.43
C ASP A 118 -12.23 18.47 21.16
N VAL A 119 -11.16 18.40 21.96
CA VAL A 119 -10.81 17.22 22.74
C VAL A 119 -11.61 17.23 24.02
N MET A 120 -12.57 16.30 24.14
CA MET A 120 -13.45 16.16 25.30
C MET A 120 -12.97 15.09 26.31
N GLY A 121 -11.76 14.55 26.16
CA GLY A 121 -11.22 13.50 27.04
C GLY A 121 -9.74 13.18 26.80
N ASP A 122 -9.24 12.17 27.50
CA ASP A 122 -7.86 11.67 27.38
C ASP A 122 -7.66 10.95 26.03
N GLN A 123 -6.68 11.36 25.22
CA GLN A 123 -6.46 10.81 23.88
C GLN A 123 -5.92 9.38 23.97
N ARG A 124 -6.82 8.40 23.92
CA ARG A 124 -6.43 6.98 23.89
C ARG A 124 -6.54 6.42 22.49
N LYS A 125 -5.41 5.88 22.01
CA LYS A 125 -5.34 4.99 20.86
C LYS A 125 -6.14 3.72 21.20
N THR A 126 -7.29 3.53 20.58
CA THR A 126 -8.08 2.29 20.75
C THR A 126 -7.62 1.29 19.70
N LEU A 127 -6.94 0.22 20.15
CA LEU A 127 -6.46 -0.85 19.28
C LEU A 127 -7.61 -1.76 18.84
N PHE A 128 -7.64 -2.14 17.58
CA PHE A 128 -8.51 -3.21 17.10
C PHE A 128 -7.87 -4.57 17.45
N GLY A 129 -8.62 -5.43 18.12
CA GLY A 129 -8.24 -6.83 18.33
C GLY A 129 -9.09 -7.72 17.44
N SER A 130 -8.47 -8.51 16.57
CA SER A 130 -9.11 -9.65 15.92
C SER A 130 -9.50 -10.65 17.01
N SER A 131 -10.80 -10.88 17.19
CA SER A 131 -11.35 -11.90 18.11
C SER A 131 -11.35 -13.28 17.46
#